data_AF-A0A2V5KHQ6-F1
#
_entry.id   AF-A0A2V5KHQ6-F1
#
_cell.length_a   1.000
_cell.length_b   1.000
_cell.length_c   1.000
_cell.angle_alpha   90.00
_cell.angle_beta   90.00
_cell.angle_gamma   90.00
#
_symmetry.space_group_name_H-M   'P 1'
#
loop_
_entity.id
_entity.type
_entity.pdbx_description
1 polymer ?
#
loop_
_entity_poly.entity_id
_entity_poly.type
_entity_poly.pdbx_seq_one_letter_code
_entity_poly.pdbx_strand_id
1 'polypeptide(L)'
;EPKNEPPSQSKEPKNEPPDLPMIKQAVAFLNAGEISDFVPSAENGFIAILEKREPFADPDAGEKKAAFEKKLLDNKQRIVLYEWLHERQQAAGLGSRKG
;
A
#
# COMPACT_ATOMS: atom_id res chain seq x y z
N GLU A 1 26.22 21.84 39.68
CA GLU A 1 25.28 21.08 38.83
C GLU A 1 23.87 21.19 39.37
N PRO A 2 22.90 21.66 38.58
CA PRO A 2 21.51 21.28 38.74
C PRO A 2 21.09 20.37 37.56
N LYS A 3 20.45 19.25 37.89
CA LYS A 3 19.90 18.27 36.94
C LYS A 3 18.88 18.94 36.01
N ASN A 4 19.21 18.97 34.72
CA ASN A 4 18.24 19.18 33.65
C ASN A 4 17.64 17.82 33.28
N GLU A 5 16.42 17.54 33.75
CA GLU A 5 15.57 16.53 33.13
C GLU A 5 14.55 17.26 32.24
N PRO A 6 14.50 17.00 30.92
CA PRO A 6 13.47 17.56 30.06
C PRO A 6 12.12 16.89 30.37
N PRO A 7 11.00 17.62 30.25
CA PRO A 7 9.68 17.04 30.45
C PRO A 7 9.47 15.92 29.43
N SER A 8 9.15 14.73 29.93
CA SER A 8 8.74 13.60 29.10
C SER A 8 7.65 14.07 28.13
N GLN A 9 7.96 14.05 26.84
CA GLN A 9 6.96 14.11 25.79
C GLN A 9 6.12 12.83 25.90
N SER A 10 5.05 12.91 26.68
CA SER A 10 3.92 12.01 26.61
C SER A 10 3.36 12.09 25.19
N LYS A 11 3.86 11.22 24.30
CA LYS A 11 3.14 10.87 23.07
C LYS A 11 1.86 10.20 23.53
N GLU A 12 0.75 10.91 23.48
CA GLU A 12 -0.57 10.30 23.56
C GLU A 12 -0.60 9.14 22.55
N PRO A 13 -0.94 7.92 22.98
CA PRO A 13 -1.14 6.83 22.04
C PRO A 13 -2.30 7.25 21.13
N LYS A 14 -2.07 7.24 19.81
CA LYS A 14 -3.17 7.30 18.85
C LYS A 14 -4.07 6.10 19.14
N ASN A 15 -5.16 6.34 19.85
CA ASN A 15 -6.27 5.40 20.02
C ASN A 15 -6.99 5.26 18.67
N GLU A 16 -6.29 4.77 17.66
CA GLU A 16 -6.92 4.28 16.44
C GLU A 16 -7.55 2.92 16.79
N PRO A 17 -8.88 2.75 16.66
CA PRO A 17 -9.51 1.48 16.92
C PRO A 17 -8.79 0.38 16.12
N PRO A 18 -8.47 -0.77 16.72
CA PRO A 18 -7.77 -1.86 16.05
C PRO A 18 -8.51 -2.34 14.79
N ASP A 19 -9.81 -2.12 14.72
CA ASP A 19 -10.69 -2.48 13.61
C ASP A 19 -10.69 -1.50 12.44
N LEU A 20 -10.05 -0.32 12.55
CA LEU A 20 -10.05 0.69 11.48
C LEU A 20 -9.61 0.14 10.11
N PRO A 21 -8.55 -0.68 9.99
CA PRO A 21 -8.17 -1.29 8.72
C PRO A 21 -9.27 -2.19 8.14
N MET A 22 -9.95 -2.97 9.00
CA MET A 22 -11.04 -3.86 8.59
C MET A 22 -12.27 -3.07 8.17
N ILE A 23 -12.63 -2.02 8.90
CA ILE A 23 -13.74 -1.12 8.54
C ILE A 23 -13.46 -0.49 7.17
N LYS A 24 -12.24 0.03 6.94
CA LYS A 24 -11.85 0.61 5.64
C LYS A 24 -11.99 -0.38 4.49
N GLN A 25 -11.64 -1.65 4.70
CA GLN A 25 -11.81 -2.70 3.70
C GLN A 25 -13.29 -3.01 3.45
N ALA A 26 -14.09 -3.14 4.52
CA ALA A 26 -15.52 -3.43 4.43
C ALA A 26 -16.29 -2.37 3.65
N VAL A 27 -15.96 -1.09 3.83
CA VAL A 27 -16.65 0.03 3.14
C VAL A 27 -16.02 0.41 1.79
N ALA A 28 -14.90 -0.21 1.41
CA ALA A 28 -14.16 0.15 0.19
C ALA A 28 -14.97 -0.04 -1.09
N PHE A 29 -15.88 -1.01 -1.10
CA PHE A 29 -16.69 -1.39 -2.26
C PHE A 29 -18.17 -1.03 -2.13
N LEU A 30 -18.57 -0.46 -0.99
CA LEU A 30 -19.95 0.00 -0.80
C LEU A 30 -20.21 1.30 -1.57
N ASN A 31 -21.43 1.43 -2.07
CA ASN A 31 -21.98 2.69 -2.55
C ASN A 31 -22.54 3.52 -1.40
N ALA A 32 -22.75 4.82 -1.62
CA ALA A 32 -23.37 5.67 -0.62
C ALA A 32 -24.82 5.19 -0.34
N GLY A 33 -25.15 5.00 0.93
CA GLY A 33 -26.40 4.40 1.42
C GLY A 33 -26.40 2.87 1.48
N GLU A 34 -25.34 2.20 1.02
CA GLU A 34 -25.25 0.74 1.02
C GLU A 34 -24.75 0.19 2.36
N ILE A 35 -25.25 -0.99 2.72
CA ILE A 35 -25.00 -1.68 3.98
C ILE A 35 -24.10 -2.89 3.68
N SER A 36 -23.04 -3.08 4.45
CA SER A 36 -22.19 -4.27 4.32
C SER A 36 -22.86 -5.51 4.89
N ASP A 37 -22.44 -6.68 4.42
CA ASP A 37 -22.62 -7.91 5.18
C ASP A 37 -21.89 -7.84 6.53
N PHE A 38 -22.23 -8.74 7.44
CA PHE A 38 -21.56 -8.84 8.73
C PHE A 38 -20.08 -9.18 8.55
N VAL A 39 -19.21 -8.32 9.07
CA VAL A 39 -17.75 -8.50 9.05
C VAL A 39 -17.30 -8.98 10.44
N PRO A 40 -16.77 -10.22 10.56
CA PRO A 40 -16.23 -10.71 11.83
C PRO A 40 -14.93 -9.98 12.17
N SER A 41 -14.81 -9.49 13.40
CA SER A 41 -13.60 -8.93 14.03
C SER A 41 -13.12 -9.88 15.17
N ALA A 42 -11.99 -9.56 15.80
CA ALA A 42 -11.31 -10.42 16.77
C ALA A 42 -12.20 -10.86 17.95
N GLU A 43 -12.97 -9.94 18.54
CA GLU A 43 -13.84 -10.24 19.68
C GLU A 43 -15.33 -10.18 19.32
N ASN A 44 -15.70 -9.34 18.34
CA ASN A 44 -17.07 -9.07 17.91
C ASN A 44 -17.17 -9.08 16.38
N GLY A 45 -18.25 -8.55 15.80
CA GLY A 45 -18.25 -8.16 14.40
C GLY A 45 -19.14 -6.94 14.19
N PHE A 46 -19.09 -6.38 12.98
CA PHE A 46 -19.79 -5.14 12.67
C PHE A 46 -20.50 -5.20 11.33
N ILE A 47 -21.51 -4.36 11.19
CA ILE A 47 -22.17 -4.02 9.93
C ILE A 47 -21.87 -2.55 9.69
N ALA A 48 -21.36 -2.23 8.51
CA ALA A 48 -21.03 -0.86 8.15
C ALA A 48 -22.06 -0.30 7.17
N ILE A 49 -22.39 0.98 7.31
CA ILE A 49 -23.22 1.72 6.36
C ILE A 49 -22.37 2.86 5.83
N LEU A 50 -22.20 2.96 4.52
CA LEU A 50 -21.46 4.06 3.92
C LEU A 50 -22.42 5.22 3.66
N GLU A 51 -22.53 6.20 4.56
CA GLU A 51 -23.49 7.30 4.37
C GLU A 51 -23.18 8.19 3.16
N LYS A 52 -21.92 8.61 3.03
CA LYS A 52 -21.44 9.49 1.96
C LYS A 52 -20.03 9.08 1.55
N ARG A 53 -19.75 9.17 0.25
CA ARG A 53 -18.41 9.04 -0.31
C ARG A 53 -18.01 10.39 -0.89
N GLU A 54 -16.84 10.89 -0.51
CA GLU A 54 -16.23 12.01 -1.22
C GLU A 54 -15.93 11.53 -2.65
N PRO A 55 -16.42 12.26 -3.69
CA PRO A 55 -16.15 11.86 -5.06
C PRO A 55 -14.63 11.77 -5.26
N PHE A 56 -14.17 10.63 -5.77
CA PHE A 56 -12.79 10.45 -6.21
C PHE A 56 -12.57 11.25 -7.50
N ALA A 57 -12.60 12.57 -7.39
CA ALA A 57 -12.20 13.48 -8.43
C ALA A 57 -10.74 13.83 -8.18
N ASP A 58 -9.85 12.86 -8.39
CA ASP A 58 -8.43 13.16 -8.51
C ASP A 58 -8.23 13.75 -9.91
N PRO A 59 -8.02 15.08 -10.05
CA PRO A 59 -7.87 15.72 -11.35
C PRO A 59 -6.72 15.11 -12.15
N ASP A 60 -5.75 14.50 -11.45
CA ASP A 60 -4.55 13.89 -12.03
C ASP A 60 -4.70 12.36 -12.19
N ALA A 61 -5.89 11.78 -12.02
CA ALA A 61 -6.09 10.33 -12.13
C ALA A 61 -5.59 9.77 -13.48
N GLY A 62 -5.80 10.53 -14.56
CA GLY A 62 -5.29 10.20 -15.89
C GLY A 62 -3.77 10.21 -15.96
N GLU A 63 -3.13 11.23 -15.39
CA GLU A 63 -1.67 11.36 -15.35
C GLU A 63 -1.03 10.28 -14.48
N LYS A 64 -1.61 9.99 -13.31
CA LYS A 64 -1.14 8.94 -12.40
C LYS A 64 -1.26 7.55 -13.03
N LYS A 65 -2.33 7.30 -13.78
CA LYS A 65 -2.49 6.06 -14.56
C LYS A 65 -1.42 5.95 -15.65
N ALA A 66 -1.19 7.01 -16.43
CA ALA A 66 -0.15 7.01 -17.46
C ALA A 66 1.26 6.80 -16.86
N ALA A 67 1.56 7.45 -15.73
CA ALA A 67 2.82 7.27 -15.02
C ALA A 67 3.01 5.84 -14.50
N PHE A 68 1.93 5.22 -14.00
CA PHE A 68 1.94 3.82 -13.58
C PHE A 68 2.19 2.87 -14.76
N GLU A 69 1.48 3.05 -15.87
CA GLU A 69 1.65 2.23 -17.08
C GLU A 69 3.05 2.35 -17.65
N LYS A 70 3.62 3.56 -17.66
CA LYS A 70 5.02 3.78 -18.04
C LYS A 70 5.98 3.01 -17.14
N LYS A 71 5.85 3.13 -15.82
CA LYS A 71 6.69 2.39 -14.85
C LYS A 71 6.57 0.88 -15.04
N LEU A 72 5.35 0.39 -15.30
CA LEU A 72 5.11 -1.02 -15.57
C LEU A 72 5.84 -1.50 -16.83
N LEU A 73 5.77 -0.71 -17.91
CA LEU A 73 6.46 -1.02 -19.16
C LEU A 73 7.99 -1.00 -18.99
N ASP A 74 8.52 0.04 -18.36
CA ASP A 74 9.96 0.19 -18.09
C ASP A 74 10.48 -1.01 -17.27
N ASN A 75 9.74 -1.43 -16.25
CA ASN A 75 10.10 -2.60 -15.45
C ASN A 75 10.11 -3.90 -16.27
N LYS A 76 9.13 -4.11 -17.16
CA LYS A 76 9.10 -5.29 -18.03
C LYS A 76 10.29 -5.31 -19.00
N GLN A 77 10.57 -4.18 -19.65
CA GLN A 77 11.71 -4.05 -20.56
C GLN A 77 13.03 -4.30 -19.83
N ARG A 78 13.16 -3.78 -18.61
CA ARG A 78 14.32 -4.00 -17.76
C ARG A 78 14.53 -5.49 -17.48
N ILE A 79 13.48 -6.22 -17.10
CA ILE A 79 13.56 -7.67 -16.84
C ILE A 79 14.07 -8.40 -18.09
N VAL A 80 13.43 -8.18 -19.24
CA VAL A 80 13.82 -8.83 -20.51
C VAL A 80 15.28 -8.53 -20.86
N LEU A 81 15.73 -7.29 -20.68
CA LEU A 81 17.12 -6.91 -20.94
C LEU A 81 18.10 -7.66 -20.01
N TYR A 82 17.80 -7.75 -18.71
CA TYR A 82 18.66 -8.45 -17.76
C TYR A 82 18.69 -9.95 -18.01
N GLU A 83 17.56 -10.55 -18.37
CA GLU A 83 17.50 -11.96 -18.75
C GLU A 83 18.37 -12.24 -19.98
N TRP A 84 18.19 -11.45 -21.04
CA TRP A 84 19.02 -11.55 -22.24
C TRP A 84 20.51 -11.35 -21.93
N LEU A 85 20.85 -10.33 -21.13
CA LEU A 85 22.25 -10.06 -20.76
C LEU A 85 22.84 -11.21 -19.94
N HIS A 86 22.06 -11.78 -19.01
CA HIS A 86 22.51 -12.91 -18.21
C HIS A 86 22.81 -14.13 -19.09
N GLU A 87 21.92 -14.46 -20.03
CA GLU A 87 22.17 -15.55 -21.00
C GLU A 87 23.45 -15.33 -21.80
N ARG A 88 23.69 -14.09 -22.25
CA ARG A 88 24.90 -13.73 -22.99
C ARG A 88 26.17 -13.86 -22.15
N GLN A 89 26.12 -13.47 -20.87
CA GLN A 89 27.24 -13.64 -19.95
C GLN A 89 27.56 -15.12 -19.71
N GLN A 90 26.53 -15.96 -19.56
CA GLN A 90 26.71 -17.42 -19.42
C GLN A 90 27.33 -18.02 -20.68
N ALA A 91 26.82 -17.67 -21.87
CA ALA A 91 27.37 -18.13 -23.15
C ALA A 91 28.83 -17.68 -23.37
N ALA A 92 29.21 -16.52 -22.84
CA ALA A 92 30.59 -16.03 -22.88
C ALA A 92 31.51 -16.68 -21.82
N GLY A 93 31.01 -17.62 -21.01
CA GLY A 93 31.77 -18.25 -19.93
C GLY A 93 32.08 -17.31 -18.75
N LEU A 94 31.37 -16.18 -18.67
CA LEU A 94 31.50 -15.17 -17.61
C LEU A 94 30.57 -15.43 -16.41
N GLY A 95 29.78 -16.50 -16.47
CA GLY A 95 28.90 -16.93 -15.37
C GLY A 95 29.72 -17.10 -14.08
N SER A 96 29.31 -16.39 -13.03
CA SER A 96 30.06 -16.21 -11.78
C SER A 96 30.81 -17.47 -11.34
N ARG A 97 32.14 -17.49 -11.58
CA ARG A 97 33.03 -18.26 -10.72
C ARG A 97 32.98 -17.59 -9.36
N LYS A 98 32.21 -18.18 -8.45
CA LYS A 98 32.29 -17.90 -7.02
C LYS A 98 33.71 -18.31 -6.60
N GLY A 99 34.60 -17.32 -6.47
CA GLY A 99 35.90 -17.44 -5.82
C GLY A 99 35.77 -16.97 -4.38
#